data_AF-A0A9J6D082-F1
#
_entry.id   AF-A0A9J6D082-F1
#
_cell.length_a   1.000
_cell.length_b   1.000
_cell.length_c   1.000
_cell.angle_alpha   90.00
_cell.angle_beta   90.00
_cell.angle_gamma   90.00
#
_symmetry.space_group_name_H-M   'P 1'
#
loop_
_entity.id
_entity.type
_entity.pdbx_description
1 polymer ?
#
loop_
_entity_poly.entity_id
_entity_poly.type
_entity_poly.pdbx_seq_one_letter_code
_entity_poly.pdbx_strand_id
1 'polypeptide(L)'
;MWRTSAAKKRSLQLYLEYKQAPDREPFYRGDRESALLFQARTGSLPTRKRHWELFDTDPSCRLCGATEETIQHILMDCPRLGARDLPR
;
A
#
# COMPACT_ATOMS: atom_id res chain seq x y z
N MET A 1 -23.10 -13.60 -13.22
CA MET A 1 -22.63 -12.64 -14.24
C MET A 1 -21.13 -12.30 -14.19
N TRP A 2 -20.39 -12.41 -13.06
CA TRP A 2 -18.95 -12.03 -13.03
C TRP A 2 -18.00 -13.03 -13.73
N ARG A 3 -18.18 -14.35 -13.54
CA ARG A 3 -17.34 -15.38 -14.18
C ARG A 3 -17.36 -15.28 -15.70
N THR A 4 -18.54 -15.08 -16.29
CA THR A 4 -18.71 -14.94 -17.74
C THR A 4 -17.92 -13.73 -18.28
N SER A 5 -17.94 -12.60 -17.58
CA SER A 5 -17.18 -11.40 -17.98
C SER A 5 -15.67 -11.59 -17.79
N ALA A 6 -15.25 -12.27 -16.71
CA ALA A 6 -13.85 -12.59 -16.48
C ALA A 6 -13.31 -13.62 -17.49
N ALA A 7 -14.12 -14.59 -17.92
CA ALA A 7 -13.73 -15.63 -18.89
C ALA A 7 -13.39 -15.08 -20.28
N LYS A 8 -13.94 -13.90 -20.63
CA LYS A 8 -13.59 -13.18 -21.87
C LYS A 8 -12.16 -12.61 -21.84
N LYS A 9 -11.52 -12.55 -20.67
CA LYS A 9 -10.20 -11.94 -20.48
C LYS A 9 -9.16 -13.02 -20.18
N ARG A 10 -8.24 -13.25 -21.12
CA ARG A 10 -7.15 -14.25 -20.95
C ARG A 10 -6.28 -13.97 -19.73
N SER A 11 -6.06 -12.70 -19.40
CA SER A 11 -5.29 -12.28 -18.23
C SER A 11 -5.91 -12.66 -16.88
N LEU A 12 -7.19 -13.09 -16.86
CA LEU A 12 -7.90 -13.48 -15.63
C LEU A 12 -8.09 -15.00 -15.50
N GLN A 13 -7.41 -15.82 -16.32
CA GLN A 13 -7.52 -17.29 -16.23
C GLN A 13 -7.16 -17.81 -14.84
N LEU A 14 -6.03 -17.39 -14.28
CA LEU A 14 -5.61 -17.76 -12.93
C LEU A 14 -6.63 -17.31 -11.88
N TYR A 15 -7.15 -16.09 -12.00
CA TYR A 15 -8.18 -15.59 -11.09
C TYR A 15 -9.45 -16.46 -11.12
N LEU A 16 -9.89 -16.91 -12.30
CA LEU A 16 -11.05 -17.77 -12.43
C LEU A 16 -10.85 -19.16 -11.85
N GLU A 17 -9.64 -19.69 -11.96
CA GLU A 17 -9.26 -21.01 -11.44
C GLU A 17 -9.34 -21.06 -9.91
N TYR A 18 -8.82 -20.02 -9.24
CA TYR A 18 -8.69 -20.02 -7.77
C TYR A 18 -9.78 -19.23 -7.04
N LYS A 19 -10.46 -18.27 -7.68
CA LYS A 19 -11.49 -17.45 -7.01
C LYS A 19 -12.82 -18.20 -6.91
N GLN A 20 -13.11 -18.68 -5.70
CA GLN A 20 -14.33 -19.42 -5.39
C GLN A 20 -15.60 -18.56 -5.48
N ALA A 21 -15.59 -17.36 -4.90
CA ALA A 21 -16.68 -16.39 -4.99
C ALA A 21 -16.14 -14.96 -4.88
N PRO A 22 -16.83 -13.96 -5.48
CA PRO A 22 -16.61 -12.56 -5.15
C PRO A 22 -17.04 -12.36 -3.71
N ASP A 23 -16.16 -11.79 -2.90
CA ASP A 23 -16.43 -11.51 -1.49
C ASP A 23 -15.67 -10.25 -1.07
N ARG A 24 -16.07 -9.65 0.06
CA ARG A 24 -15.38 -8.51 0.66
C ARG A 24 -14.05 -8.95 1.25
N GLU A 25 -13.04 -8.10 1.10
CA GLU A 25 -11.74 -8.28 1.74
C GLU A 25 -11.78 -7.68 3.16
N PRO A 26 -11.66 -8.48 4.24
CA PRO A 26 -11.79 -7.98 5.61
C PRO A 26 -10.74 -6.93 5.99
N PHE A 27 -9.58 -6.92 5.31
CA PHE A 27 -8.52 -5.95 5.59
C PHE A 27 -8.79 -4.56 5.01
N TYR A 28 -9.77 -4.39 4.12
CA TYR A 28 -10.08 -3.11 3.49
C TYR A 28 -11.54 -2.72 3.71
N ARG A 29 -11.75 -1.66 4.49
CA ARG A 29 -13.08 -1.09 4.77
C ARG A 29 -13.52 -0.03 3.75
N GLY A 30 -12.64 0.34 2.82
CA GLY A 30 -12.89 1.42 1.86
C GLY A 30 -12.73 2.82 2.46
N ASP A 31 -12.11 2.93 3.64
CA ASP A 31 -11.73 4.19 4.28
C ASP A 31 -10.30 4.62 3.87
N ARG A 32 -9.88 5.79 4.37
CA ARG A 32 -8.56 6.35 4.10
C ARG A 32 -7.45 5.45 4.63
N GLU A 33 -7.66 4.84 5.78
CA GLU A 33 -6.73 3.93 6.45
C GLU A 33 -6.49 2.67 5.60
N SER A 34 -7.57 2.11 5.04
CA SER A 34 -7.51 0.98 4.10
C SER A 34 -6.77 1.35 2.82
N ALA A 35 -6.95 2.57 2.31
CA ALA A 35 -6.20 3.07 1.16
C ALA A 35 -4.70 3.17 1.45
N LEU A 36 -4.32 3.69 2.62
CA LEU A 36 -2.91 3.75 3.05
C LEU A 36 -2.31 2.35 3.22
N LEU A 37 -3.04 1.41 3.82
CA LEU A 37 -2.60 0.02 3.97
C LEU A 37 -2.40 -0.65 2.61
N PHE A 38 -3.35 -0.48 1.68
CA PHE A 38 -3.25 -1.00 0.33
C PHE A 38 -2.02 -0.43 -0.39
N GLN A 39 -1.81 0.88 -0.28
CA GLN A 39 -0.67 1.55 -0.89
C GLN A 39 0.66 1.06 -0.32
N ALA A 40 0.76 0.88 1.00
CA ALA A 40 1.95 0.31 1.63
C ALA A 40 2.23 -1.12 1.14
N ARG A 41 1.20 -2.00 1.12
CA ARG A 41 1.33 -3.39 0.67
C ARG A 41 1.73 -3.54 -0.79
N THR A 42 1.28 -2.64 -1.64
CA THR A 42 1.56 -2.67 -3.09
C THR A 42 2.82 -1.89 -3.48
N GLY A 43 3.55 -1.33 -2.50
CA GLY A 43 4.70 -0.47 -2.78
C GLY A 43 4.32 0.85 -3.47
N SER A 44 3.05 1.26 -3.38
CA SER A 44 2.50 2.46 -4.02
C SER A 44 2.27 3.64 -3.09
N LEU A 45 2.71 3.53 -1.83
CA LEU A 45 2.62 4.61 -0.85
C LEU A 45 3.37 5.86 -1.36
N PRO A 46 2.73 7.05 -1.32
CA PRO A 46 3.32 8.29 -1.82
C PRO A 46 4.34 8.85 -0.81
N THR A 47 5.49 8.19 -0.69
CA THR A 47 6.59 8.64 0.17
C THR A 47 7.41 9.74 -0.52
N ARG A 48 8.22 10.48 0.25
CA ARG A 48 9.16 11.48 -0.33
C ARG A 48 10.13 10.85 -1.32
N LYS A 49 10.65 9.66 -1.03
CA LYS A 49 11.51 8.94 -1.97
C LYS A 49 10.80 8.68 -3.30
N ARG A 50 9.55 8.20 -3.28
CA ARG A 50 8.78 7.98 -4.51
C ARG A 50 8.52 9.29 -5.26
N HIS A 51 8.28 10.38 -4.54
CA HIS A 51 8.10 11.69 -5.16
C HIS A 51 9.40 12.21 -5.79
N TRP A 52 10.55 11.99 -5.14
CA TRP A 52 11.87 12.27 -5.69
C TRP A 52 12.14 11.48 -6.98
N GLU A 53 11.84 10.18 -7.00
CA GLU A 53 12.03 9.33 -8.19
C GLU A 53 11.25 9.83 -9.43
N LEU A 54 10.14 10.54 -9.22
CA LEU A 54 9.28 11.05 -10.30
C LEU A 54 9.56 12.51 -10.67
N PHE A 55 10.00 13.32 -9.71
CA PHE A 55 10.03 14.79 -9.84
C PHE A 55 11.33 15.45 -9.34
N ASP A 56 12.34 14.67 -8.98
CA ASP A 56 13.66 15.12 -8.49
C ASP A 56 13.58 16.13 -7.31
N THR A 57 12.62 15.91 -6.40
CA THR A 57 12.43 16.72 -5.18
C THR A 57 13.17 16.14 -3.97
N ASP A 58 13.36 16.89 -2.89
CA ASP A 58 13.97 16.36 -1.65
C ASP A 58 13.30 15.05 -1.14
N PRO A 59 14.07 13.93 -1.04
CA PRO A 59 13.58 12.64 -0.57
C PRO A 59 13.53 12.52 0.96
N SER A 60 13.99 13.54 1.70
CA SER A 60 14.12 13.47 3.16
C SER A 60 12.77 13.32 3.88
N CYS A 61 12.78 12.63 5.02
CA CYS A 61 11.60 12.50 5.86
C CYS A 61 11.31 13.83 6.57
N ARG A 62 10.11 14.36 6.37
CA ARG A 62 9.68 15.62 7.00
C ARG A 62 9.46 15.51 8.51
N LEU A 63 9.31 14.31 9.05
CA LEU A 63 9.01 14.10 10.46
C LEU A 63 10.27 14.06 11.32
N CYS A 64 11.27 13.29 10.89
CA CYS A 64 12.48 13.05 11.66
C CYS A 64 13.78 13.51 10.99
N GLY A 65 13.72 14.02 9.75
CA GLY A 65 14.89 14.49 9.01
C GLY A 65 15.80 13.38 8.47
N ALA A 66 15.33 12.13 8.41
CA ALA A 66 16.10 11.05 7.79
C ALA A 66 16.33 11.33 6.29
N THR A 67 17.47 10.88 5.76
CA THR A 67 17.88 11.15 4.37
C THR A 67 16.86 10.69 3.32
N GLU A 68 16.20 9.56 3.55
CA GLU A 68 15.16 9.04 2.65
C GLU A 68 13.91 8.62 3.42
N GLU A 69 12.75 9.14 3.02
CA GLU A 69 11.45 8.63 3.45
C GLU A 69 11.04 7.47 2.54
N THR A 70 11.41 6.25 2.93
CA THR A 70 10.96 5.01 2.28
C THR A 70 9.73 4.44 2.97
N ILE A 71 9.08 3.43 2.37
CA ILE A 71 7.99 2.70 3.03
C ILE A 71 8.50 2.02 4.31
N GLN A 72 9.68 1.41 4.26
CA GLN A 72 10.32 0.82 5.43
C GLN A 72 10.56 1.87 6.52
N HIS A 73 11.03 3.05 6.13
CA HIS A 73 11.23 4.13 7.08
C HIS A 73 9.93 4.52 7.79
N ILE A 74 8.85 4.75 7.03
CA ILE A 74 7.55 5.12 7.62
C ILE A 74 7.00 4.04 8.55
N LEU A 75 7.12 2.77 8.17
CA LEU A 75 6.50 1.65 8.91
C LEU A 75 7.32 1.16 10.09
N MET A 76 8.65 1.15 9.97
CA MET A 76 9.55 0.45 10.90
C MET A 76 10.54 1.39 11.59
N ASP A 77 11.09 2.37 10.86
CA ASP A 77 12.31 3.06 11.32
C ASP A 77 12.05 4.50 11.80
N CYS A 78 10.90 5.10 11.49
CA CYS A 78 10.66 6.51 11.78
C CYS A 78 10.38 6.71 13.29
N PRO A 79 11.30 7.33 14.04
CA PRO A 79 11.17 7.45 15.50
C PRO A 79 10.00 8.35 15.90
N ARG A 80 9.54 9.21 14.99
CA ARG A 80 8.43 10.14 15.21
C ARG A 80 7.06 9.51 14.93
N LEU A 81 7.02 8.35 14.26
CA LEU A 81 5.80 7.56 14.05
C LEU A 81 5.71 6.36 15.01
N GLY A 82 6.85 5.75 15.34
CA GLY A 82 6.94 4.57 16.21
C GLY A 82 6.75 4.85 17.71
N ALA A 83 6.76 6.10 18.14
CA ALA A 83 6.51 6.50 19.55
C ALA A 83 5.01 6.48 19.93
N ARG A 84 4.22 5.61 19.30
CA ARG A 84 2.85 5.35 19.74
C ARG A 84 2.88 4.26 20.80
N ASP A 85 2.52 4.63 22.03
CA ASP A 85 2.21 3.70 23.12
C ASP A 85 1.11 2.73 22.66
N LEU A 86 1.54 1.60 22.09
CA LEU A 86 0.69 0.44 21.84
C LEU A 86 1.11 -0.61 22.87
N PRO A 87 0.24 -0.98 23.83
CA PRO A 87 0.57 -2.06 24.75
C PRO A 87 0.85 -3.33 23.94
N ARG A 88 2.02 -3.92 24.18
CA ARG A 88 2.47 -5.18 23.60
C ARG A 88 1.66 -6.35 24.12
#